data_AF-A0A415BPT1-F1
#
_entry.id   AF-A0A415BPT1-F1
#
_cell.length_a   1.000
_cell.length_b   1.000
_cell.length_c   1.000
_cell.angle_alpha   90.00
_cell.angle_beta   90.00
_cell.angle_gamma   90.00
#
_symmetry.space_group_name_H-M   'P 1'
#
loop_
_entity.id
_entity.type
_entity.pdbx_description
1 polymer ?
#
loop_
_entity_poly.entity_id
_entity_poly.type
_entity_poly.pdbx_seq_one_letter_code
_entity_poly.pdbx_strand_id
1 'polypeptide(L)'
;MNFFEKKARRKEKSFISPHIHGVPVYCFRLYKDLVRMMSTRVKDKQVQDIFYSLLTGSDISELSDRYNLSMRELIFMYEKGMREVSCCWESIIQEQQSLQLISLRCRNCKVLLHRSNFTCEQSKVFVPLKECDIPTECMDKLSTPLEYLEIQPRILRNLRKCNIYLLEDLLRFIKKNGFDALGKLPGIGMKSCEGLYQTLRNKDILKSKDTCDLFRYIFI
;
A
#
# COMPACT_ATOMS: atom_id res chain seq x y z
N MET A 1 -26.65 -13.74 39.84
CA MET A 1 -27.43 -13.80 38.58
C MET A 1 -28.00 -12.40 38.36
N ASN A 2 -27.76 -11.61 37.31
CA ASN A 2 -27.15 -11.76 35.98
C ASN A 2 -26.42 -10.42 35.70
N PHE A 3 -25.15 -10.38 35.29
CA PHE A 3 -24.61 -10.59 33.94
C PHE A 3 -24.98 -9.48 32.91
N PHE A 4 -23.97 -8.65 32.58
CA PHE A 4 -23.68 -7.92 31.33
C PHE A 4 -24.76 -6.95 30.80
N GLU A 5 -24.51 -5.65 30.55
CA GLU A 5 -23.62 -5.15 29.50
C GLU A 5 -23.03 -3.77 29.88
N LYS A 6 -21.76 -3.71 30.28
CA LYS A 6 -20.95 -2.50 30.04
C LYS A 6 -20.38 -2.62 28.64
N LYS A 7 -21.02 -1.94 27.69
CA LYS A 7 -20.56 -1.80 26.30
C LYS A 7 -19.27 -0.97 26.30
N ALA A 8 -18.15 -1.64 26.57
CA ALA A 8 -16.82 -1.08 26.39
C ALA A 8 -16.66 -0.75 24.90
N ARG A 9 -16.79 0.54 24.55
CA ARG A 9 -16.28 1.06 23.29
C ARG A 9 -14.77 0.84 23.29
N ARG A 10 -14.33 -0.30 22.76
CA ARG A 10 -12.97 -0.45 22.24
C ARG A 10 -12.83 0.61 21.14
N LYS A 11 -12.33 1.80 21.50
CA LYS A 11 -11.65 2.65 20.52
C LYS A 11 -10.53 1.76 19.98
N GLU A 12 -10.55 1.46 18.69
CA GLU A 12 -9.31 1.10 17.99
C GLU A 12 -8.32 2.21 18.34
N LYS A 13 -7.40 1.91 19.26
CA LYS A 13 -6.20 2.70 19.47
C LYS A 13 -5.37 2.46 18.21
N SER A 14 -5.73 3.15 17.14
CA SER A 14 -4.91 3.23 15.95
C SER A 14 -3.56 3.75 16.39
N PHE A 15 -2.49 3.07 15.98
CA PHE A 15 -1.21 3.70 15.70
C PHE A 15 -1.42 5.15 15.35
N ILE A 16 -0.89 6.06 16.18
CA ILE A 16 -0.71 7.48 15.92
C ILE A 16 -1.67 7.98 14.81
N SER A 17 -2.86 8.40 15.24
CA SER A 17 -3.88 9.00 14.37
C SER A 17 -3.24 9.95 13.34
N PRO A 18 -3.68 9.96 12.07
CA PRO A 18 -3.08 10.71 10.95
C PRO A 18 -3.17 12.25 11.07
N HIS A 19 -3.29 12.77 12.29
CA HIS A 19 -3.44 14.18 12.61
C HIS A 19 -2.38 14.66 13.60
N ILE A 20 -1.15 14.12 13.54
CA ILE A 20 0.00 14.90 14.03
C ILE A 20 0.22 16.01 12.99
N HIS A 21 -0.21 17.21 13.35
CA HIS A 21 -0.19 18.44 12.57
C HIS A 21 1.06 18.57 11.68
N GLY A 22 0.87 18.53 10.36
CA GLY A 22 1.86 18.99 9.38
C GLY A 22 2.83 17.95 8.81
N VAL A 23 2.78 16.68 9.22
CA VAL A 23 3.65 15.63 8.65
C VAL A 23 3.00 15.02 7.40
N PRO A 24 3.64 15.07 6.22
CA PRO A 24 3.10 14.44 5.00
C PRO A 24 2.81 12.95 5.20
N VAL A 25 1.71 12.44 4.63
CA VAL A 25 1.31 11.01 4.66
C VAL A 25 2.47 10.09 4.22
N TYR A 26 3.31 10.59 3.31
CA TYR A 26 4.53 9.93 2.86
C TYR A 26 5.54 9.66 3.99
N CYS A 27 5.78 10.64 4.86
CA CYS A 27 6.71 10.51 5.99
C CYS A 27 6.20 9.49 7.02
N PHE A 28 4.88 9.40 7.21
CA PHE A 28 4.27 8.38 8.06
C PHE A 28 4.46 6.96 7.52
N ARG A 29 4.39 6.79 6.19
CA ARG A 29 4.67 5.49 5.54
C ARG A 29 6.10 5.05 5.77
N LEU A 30 7.06 5.93 5.50
CA LEU A 30 8.49 5.64 5.70
C LEU A 30 8.77 5.24 7.14
N TYR A 31 8.18 5.95 8.10
CA TYR A 31 8.27 5.61 9.52
C TYR A 31 7.69 4.22 9.84
N LYS A 32 6.51 3.88 9.30
CA LYS A 32 5.89 2.57 9.55
C LYS A 32 6.70 1.41 8.97
N ASP A 33 7.21 1.57 7.74
CA ASP A 33 8.02 0.54 7.09
C ASP A 33 9.36 0.37 7.82
N LEU A 34 9.94 1.47 8.29
CA LEU A 34 11.13 1.48 9.14
C LEU A 34 10.92 0.72 10.45
N VAL A 35 9.85 1.04 11.19
CA VAL A 35 9.50 0.35 12.44
C VAL A 35 9.29 -1.15 12.20
N ARG A 36 8.63 -1.54 11.10
CA ARG A 36 8.44 -2.95 10.73
C ARG A 36 9.76 -3.68 10.48
N MET A 37 10.72 -3.03 9.83
CA MET A 37 12.02 -3.65 9.64
C MET A 37 12.77 -3.80 10.95
N MET A 38 12.74 -2.77 11.81
CA MET A 38 13.38 -2.86 13.11
C MET A 38 12.79 -3.97 13.96
N SER A 39 11.47 -4.18 13.90
CA SER A 39 10.78 -5.26 14.61
C SER A 39 11.08 -6.66 14.06
N THR A 40 11.72 -6.80 12.89
CA THR A 40 11.96 -8.10 12.24
C THR A 40 13.44 -8.42 12.05
N ARG A 41 14.29 -7.40 11.87
CA ARG A 41 15.69 -7.59 11.44
C ARG A 41 16.75 -7.13 12.46
N VAL A 42 16.40 -6.33 13.46
CA VAL A 42 17.33 -5.98 14.53
C VAL A 42 17.69 -7.25 15.32
N LYS A 43 19.00 -7.47 15.52
CA LYS A 43 19.52 -8.65 16.23
C LYS A 43 19.23 -8.61 17.73
N ASP A 44 19.30 -7.41 18.32
CA ASP A 44 19.00 -7.21 19.73
C ASP A 44 17.51 -7.50 20.01
N LYS A 45 17.26 -8.55 20.79
CA LYS A 45 15.91 -9.05 21.06
C LYS A 45 15.04 -8.07 21.83
N GLN A 46 15.63 -7.30 22.74
CA GLN A 46 14.88 -6.30 23.51
C GLN A 46 14.50 -5.13 22.60
N VAL A 47 15.44 -4.65 21.79
CA VAL A 47 15.18 -3.58 20.81
C VAL A 47 14.12 -4.04 19.79
N GLN A 48 14.26 -5.26 19.27
CA GLN A 48 13.30 -5.88 18.36
C GLN A 48 11.88 -5.94 18.96
N ASP A 49 11.75 -6.36 20.22
CA ASP A 49 10.46 -6.48 20.91
C ASP A 49 9.82 -5.11 21.21
N ILE A 50 10.63 -4.09 21.53
CA ILE A 50 10.16 -2.70 21.66
C ILE A 50 9.53 -2.23 20.35
N PHE A 51 10.20 -2.45 19.21
CA PHE A 51 9.67 -2.05 17.91
C PHE A 51 8.50 -2.90 17.45
N TYR A 52 8.44 -4.18 17.82
CA TYR A 52 7.28 -5.02 17.58
C TYR A 52 6.07 -4.51 18.37
N SER A 53 6.26 -4.22 19.65
CA SER A 53 5.23 -3.63 20.52
C SER A 53 4.75 -2.30 19.97
N LEU A 54 5.68 -1.45 19.54
CA LEU A 54 5.37 -0.23 18.81
C LEU A 54 4.51 -0.59 17.61
N LEU A 55 4.95 -1.46 16.67
CA LEU A 55 4.25 -1.91 15.44
C LEU A 55 2.85 -2.51 15.67
N THR A 56 2.57 -3.03 16.85
CA THR A 56 1.23 -3.53 17.24
C THR A 56 0.29 -2.48 17.82
N GLY A 57 0.77 -1.26 18.06
CA GLY A 57 -0.05 -0.10 18.45
C GLY A 57 0.21 0.45 19.84
N SER A 58 1.27 0.00 20.52
CA SER A 58 1.68 0.62 21.79
C SER A 58 2.23 2.03 21.55
N ASP A 59 1.85 2.95 22.43
CA ASP A 59 2.42 4.30 22.42
C ASP A 59 3.76 4.35 23.18
N ILE A 60 4.47 5.48 23.06
CA ILE A 60 5.81 5.63 23.63
C ILE A 60 5.78 5.60 25.17
N SER A 61 4.71 6.07 25.80
CA SER A 61 4.54 6.04 27.26
C SER A 61 4.31 4.62 27.75
N GLU A 62 3.44 3.85 27.07
CA GLU A 62 3.21 2.43 27.34
C GLU A 62 4.51 1.60 27.19
N LEU A 63 5.40 1.97 26.26
CA LEU A 63 6.71 1.34 26.11
C LEU A 63 7.68 1.72 27.23
N SER A 64 7.73 2.99 27.61
CA SER A 64 8.56 3.48 28.72
C SER A 64 8.23 2.73 30.01
N ASP A 65 6.95 2.58 30.32
CA ASP A 65 6.48 1.86 31.51
C ASP A 65 6.76 0.35 31.42
N ARG A 66 6.47 -0.28 30.27
CA ARG A 66 6.62 -1.74 30.12
C ARG A 66 8.06 -2.20 30.24
N TYR A 67 9.00 -1.46 29.64
CA TYR A 67 10.41 -1.82 29.61
C TYR A 67 11.21 -1.11 30.71
N ASN A 68 10.57 -0.30 31.55
CA ASN A 68 11.20 0.54 32.57
C ASN A 68 12.37 1.36 32.01
N LEU A 69 12.12 2.02 30.88
CA LEU A 69 13.12 2.82 30.15
C LEU A 69 12.76 4.29 30.21
N SER A 70 13.76 5.14 30.42
CA SER A 70 13.62 6.58 30.21
C SER A 70 13.46 6.93 28.73
N MET A 71 12.95 8.13 28.46
CA MET A 71 12.86 8.65 27.09
C MET A 71 14.23 8.71 26.38
N ARG A 72 15.32 8.97 27.10
CA ARG A 72 16.68 8.99 26.54
C ARG A 72 17.11 7.59 26.10
N GLU A 73 16.82 6.58 26.90
CA GLU A 73 17.11 5.19 26.56
C GLU A 73 16.26 4.71 25.39
N LEU A 74 14.98 5.10 25.31
CA LEU A 74 14.14 4.81 24.15
C LEU A 74 14.69 5.44 22.87
N ILE A 75 15.12 6.71 22.90
CA ILE A 75 15.77 7.36 21.75
C ILE A 75 17.04 6.59 21.35
N PHE A 76 17.86 6.18 22.33
CA PHE A 76 19.05 5.38 22.07
C PHE A 76 18.72 4.03 21.42
N MET A 77 17.68 3.32 21.89
CA MET A 77 17.20 2.09 21.25
C MET A 77 16.74 2.36 19.80
N TYR A 78 16.10 3.50 19.58
CA TYR A 78 15.71 3.96 18.24
C TYR A 78 16.90 4.13 17.30
N GLU A 79 17.90 4.90 17.72
CA GLU A 79 19.11 5.15 16.96
C GLU A 79 19.90 3.87 16.69
N LYS A 80 19.95 2.96 17.67
CA LYS A 80 20.60 1.65 17.53
C LYS A 80 19.91 0.80 16.46
N GLY A 81 18.58 0.67 16.52
CA GLY A 81 17.81 -0.05 15.51
C GLY A 81 17.93 0.58 14.12
N MET A 82 17.92 1.92 14.05
CA MET A 82 18.10 2.67 12.80
C MET A 82 19.40 2.31 12.11
N ARG A 83 20.51 2.36 12.86
CA ARG A 83 21.87 2.16 12.35
C ARG A 83 22.08 0.74 11.84
N GLU A 84 21.42 -0.24 12.46
CA GLU A 84 21.50 -1.63 12.03
C GLU A 84 20.72 -1.87 10.74
N VAL A 85 19.52 -1.31 10.65
CA VAL A 85 18.62 -1.53 9.51
C VAL A 85 18.99 -0.65 8.31
N SER A 86 19.56 0.53 8.52
CA SER A 86 19.96 1.44 7.43
C SER A 86 20.90 0.78 6.43
N CYS A 87 21.79 -0.11 6.90
CA CYS A 87 22.73 -0.84 6.05
C CYS A 87 22.06 -1.80 5.05
N CYS A 88 20.81 -2.21 5.29
CA CYS A 88 20.06 -3.12 4.41
C CYS A 88 18.81 -2.49 3.79
N TRP A 89 18.51 -1.23 4.10
CA TRP A 89 17.30 -0.54 3.64
C TRP A 89 17.21 -0.50 2.11
N GLU A 90 18.29 -0.05 1.43
CA GLU A 90 18.29 0.08 -0.03
C GLU A 90 18.09 -1.26 -0.73
N SER A 91 18.76 -2.32 -0.27
CA SER A 91 18.61 -3.67 -0.81
C SER A 91 17.18 -4.20 -0.65
N ILE A 92 16.54 -3.97 0.50
CA ILE A 92 15.15 -4.40 0.75
C ILE A 92 14.17 -3.63 -0.14
N ILE A 93 14.35 -2.32 -0.29
CA ILE A 93 13.50 -1.50 -1.16
C ILE A 93 13.62 -1.99 -2.62
N GLN A 94 14.85 -2.28 -3.08
CA GLN A 94 15.09 -2.82 -4.42
C GLN A 94 14.46 -4.21 -4.62
N GLU A 95 14.57 -5.11 -3.64
CA GLU A 95 13.92 -6.43 -3.68
C GLU A 95 12.38 -6.29 -3.73
N GLN A 96 11.82 -5.38 -2.93
CA GLN A 96 10.39 -5.13 -2.92
C GLN A 96 9.89 -4.57 -4.27
N GLN A 97 10.62 -3.62 -4.85
CA GLN A 97 10.32 -3.09 -6.19
C GLN A 97 10.40 -4.20 -7.25
N SER A 98 11.40 -5.08 -7.16
CA SER A 98 11.57 -6.22 -8.07
C SER A 98 10.41 -7.19 -7.99
N LEU A 99 9.94 -7.53 -6.78
CA LEU A 99 8.77 -8.38 -6.57
C LEU A 99 7.49 -7.75 -7.13
N GLN A 100 7.30 -6.45 -6.93
CA GLN A 100 6.16 -5.71 -7.49
C GLN A 100 6.17 -5.71 -9.03
N LEU A 101 7.34 -5.50 -9.64
CA LEU A 101 7.54 -5.59 -11.09
C LEU A 101 7.19 -6.98 -11.63
N ILE A 102 7.70 -8.03 -11.00
CA ILE A 102 7.42 -9.42 -11.40
C ILE A 102 5.92 -9.72 -11.27
N SER A 103 5.29 -9.31 -10.17
CA SER A 103 3.85 -9.50 -9.96
C SER A 103 3.01 -8.84 -11.06
N LEU A 104 3.31 -7.58 -11.40
CA LEU A 104 2.56 -6.87 -12.45
C LEU A 104 2.77 -7.50 -13.83
N ARG A 105 4.02 -7.86 -14.16
CA ARG A 105 4.34 -8.60 -15.39
C ARG A 105 3.56 -9.90 -15.46
N CYS A 106 3.52 -10.68 -14.38
CA CYS A 106 2.74 -11.92 -14.31
C CYS A 106 1.24 -11.67 -14.54
N ARG A 107 0.65 -10.61 -13.98
CA ARG A 107 -0.76 -10.25 -14.22
C ARG A 107 -1.00 -9.89 -15.69
N ASN A 108 -0.10 -9.14 -16.31
CA ASN A 108 -0.19 -8.80 -17.74
C ASN A 108 -0.01 -10.02 -18.64
N CYS A 109 0.98 -10.87 -18.39
CA CYS A 109 1.18 -12.12 -19.10
C CYS A 109 -0.04 -13.04 -18.99
N LYS A 110 -0.63 -13.15 -17.79
CA LYS A 110 -1.86 -13.94 -17.58
C LYS A 110 -2.99 -13.46 -18.49
N VAL A 111 -3.19 -12.15 -18.63
CA VAL A 111 -4.19 -11.59 -19.55
C VAL A 111 -3.88 -11.92 -21.00
N LEU A 112 -2.62 -11.78 -21.43
CA LEU A 112 -2.21 -12.14 -22.80
C LEU A 112 -2.45 -13.61 -23.10
N LEU A 113 -2.08 -14.51 -22.17
CA LEU A 113 -2.29 -15.96 -22.30
C LEU A 113 -3.78 -16.31 -22.41
N HIS A 114 -4.64 -15.64 -21.64
CA HIS A 114 -6.09 -15.84 -21.75
C HIS A 114 -6.67 -15.38 -23.09
N ARG A 115 -6.11 -14.33 -23.71
CA ARG A 115 -6.56 -13.84 -25.02
C ARG A 115 -6.13 -14.73 -26.19
N SER A 116 -5.04 -15.47 -26.04
CA SER A 116 -4.37 -16.15 -27.14
C SER A 116 -4.81 -17.60 -27.36
N ASN A 117 -5.76 -18.13 -26.56
CA ASN A 117 -6.30 -19.50 -26.71
C ASN A 117 -5.21 -20.54 -27.04
N PHE A 118 -4.07 -20.50 -26.34
CA PHE A 118 -3.01 -21.49 -26.56
C PHE A 118 -3.56 -22.88 -26.22
N THR A 119 -3.94 -23.66 -27.24
CA THR A 119 -4.14 -25.09 -27.11
C THR A 119 -2.78 -25.68 -26.75
N CYS A 120 -2.72 -26.34 -25.60
CA CYS A 120 -1.49 -26.95 -25.08
C CYS A 120 -1.10 -28.15 -25.94
N GLU A 121 -0.60 -27.88 -27.15
CA GLU A 121 0.07 -28.84 -27.99
C GLU A 121 1.52 -28.37 -28.14
N GLN A 122 2.34 -28.89 -27.23
CA GLN A 122 3.78 -29.09 -27.37
C GLN A 122 4.54 -28.02 -28.17
N SER A 123 4.73 -26.83 -27.59
CA SER A 123 5.80 -25.91 -27.98
C SER A 123 5.98 -24.87 -26.89
N LYS A 124 7.24 -24.55 -26.54
CA LYS A 124 7.60 -23.49 -25.59
C LYS A 124 6.85 -22.21 -25.96
N VAL A 125 5.85 -21.84 -25.14
CA VAL A 125 5.08 -20.61 -25.33
C VAL A 125 6.03 -19.43 -25.16
N PHE A 126 6.41 -18.82 -26.28
CA PHE A 126 7.27 -17.64 -26.29
C PHE A 126 6.38 -16.43 -25.98
N VAL A 127 6.18 -16.14 -24.70
CA VAL A 127 5.54 -14.88 -24.30
C VAL A 127 6.51 -13.76 -24.65
N PRO A 128 6.14 -12.77 -25.49
CA PRO A 128 7.01 -11.64 -25.81
C PRO A 128 7.24 -10.80 -24.55
N LEU A 129 8.23 -11.16 -23.74
CA LEU A 129 8.53 -10.48 -22.47
C LEU A 129 8.81 -8.99 -22.66
N LYS A 130 9.33 -8.59 -23.82
CA LYS A 130 9.57 -7.19 -24.21
C LYS A 130 8.30 -6.33 -24.24
N GLU A 131 7.12 -6.92 -24.47
CA GLU A 131 5.86 -6.18 -24.47
C GLU A 131 5.36 -5.90 -23.05
N CYS A 132 5.80 -6.69 -22.06
CA CYS A 132 5.46 -6.52 -20.65
C CYS A 132 6.51 -5.67 -19.90
N ASP A 133 7.44 -5.02 -20.59
CA ASP A 133 8.42 -4.16 -19.95
C ASP A 133 7.79 -2.85 -19.49
N ILE A 134 7.86 -2.61 -18.17
CA ILE A 134 7.29 -1.44 -17.51
C ILE A 134 8.45 -0.68 -16.88
N PRO A 135 8.65 0.61 -17.23
CA PRO A 135 9.68 1.43 -16.60
C PRO A 135 9.50 1.50 -15.08
N THR A 136 10.60 1.49 -14.32
CA THR A 136 10.59 1.50 -12.85
C THR A 136 9.83 2.71 -12.29
N GLU A 137 9.95 3.88 -12.93
CA GLU A 137 9.21 5.09 -12.55
C GLU A 137 7.68 4.93 -12.66
N CYS A 138 7.22 4.16 -13.65
CA CYS A 138 5.79 3.84 -13.81
C CYS A 138 5.35 2.78 -12.81
N MET A 139 6.26 1.85 -12.45
CA MET A 139 6.01 0.81 -11.45
C MET A 139 5.73 1.39 -10.06
N ASP A 140 6.53 2.36 -9.61
CA ASP A 140 6.34 2.97 -8.30
C ASP A 140 4.95 3.63 -8.20
N LYS A 141 4.52 4.28 -9.29
CA LYS A 141 3.17 4.85 -9.39
C LYS A 141 2.09 3.77 -9.37
N LEU A 142 2.20 2.75 -10.22
CA LEU A 142 1.19 1.68 -10.34
C LEU A 142 1.05 0.85 -9.06
N SER A 143 2.16 0.62 -8.36
CA SER A 143 2.22 -0.15 -7.11
C SER A 143 1.79 0.69 -5.90
N THR A 144 1.42 1.96 -6.08
CA THR A 144 0.96 2.83 -5.00
C THR A 144 -0.40 2.37 -4.48
N PRO A 145 -0.52 2.01 -3.19
CA PRO A 145 -1.82 1.82 -2.55
C PRO A 145 -2.69 3.06 -2.63
N LEU A 146 -3.98 2.87 -2.90
CA LEU A 146 -4.93 3.96 -3.02
C LEU A 146 -5.05 4.81 -1.75
N GLU A 147 -4.71 4.24 -0.58
CA GLU A 147 -4.64 4.94 0.70
C GLU A 147 -3.72 6.16 0.67
N TYR A 148 -2.67 6.14 -0.16
CA TYR A 148 -1.69 7.23 -0.26
C TYR A 148 -2.08 8.30 -1.27
N LEU A 149 -3.18 8.11 -1.99
CA LEU A 149 -3.68 9.08 -2.95
C LEU A 149 -4.63 10.09 -2.30
N GLU A 150 -4.70 10.16 -0.97
CA GLU A 150 -5.58 11.10 -0.23
C GLU A 150 -7.05 10.99 -0.64
N ILE A 151 -7.45 9.81 -1.11
CA ILE A 151 -8.83 9.51 -1.46
C ILE A 151 -9.63 9.43 -0.16
N GLN A 152 -10.86 9.95 -0.18
CA GLN A 152 -11.75 9.90 0.97
C GLN A 152 -11.90 8.47 1.52
N PRO A 153 -11.75 8.25 2.85
CA PRO A 153 -11.80 6.90 3.44
C PRO A 153 -13.06 6.10 3.10
N ARG A 154 -14.20 6.78 2.93
CA ARG A 154 -15.46 6.17 2.50
C ARG A 154 -15.35 5.52 1.12
N ILE A 155 -14.70 6.19 0.17
CA ILE A 155 -14.50 5.68 -1.20
C ILE A 155 -13.53 4.51 -1.15
N LEU A 156 -12.41 4.66 -0.44
CA LEU A 156 -11.42 3.58 -0.26
C LEU A 156 -12.06 2.31 0.30
N ARG A 157 -12.91 2.42 1.33
CA ARG A 157 -13.59 1.26 1.90
C ARG A 157 -14.45 0.52 0.89
N ASN A 158 -15.13 1.23 -0.01
CA ASN A 158 -15.97 0.61 -1.03
C ASN A 158 -15.16 0.04 -2.20
N LEU A 159 -14.05 0.70 -2.59
CA LEU A 159 -13.11 0.15 -3.57
C LEU A 159 -12.51 -1.17 -3.09
N ARG A 160 -12.14 -1.28 -1.81
CA ARG A 160 -11.65 -2.54 -1.22
C ARG A 160 -12.67 -3.67 -1.26
N LYS A 161 -13.96 -3.38 -1.06
CA LYS A 161 -15.02 -4.39 -1.23
C LYS A 161 -15.08 -4.94 -2.66
N CYS A 162 -14.61 -4.16 -3.63
CA CYS A 162 -14.51 -4.55 -5.03
C CYS A 162 -13.13 -5.11 -5.41
N ASN A 163 -12.30 -5.44 -4.41
CA ASN A 163 -10.91 -5.88 -4.57
C ASN A 163 -10.00 -4.89 -5.31
N ILE A 164 -10.25 -3.59 -5.16
CA ILE A 164 -9.42 -2.52 -5.72
C ILE A 164 -8.58 -1.91 -4.58
N TYR A 165 -7.27 -2.18 -4.59
CA TYR A 165 -6.35 -1.77 -3.51
C TYR A 165 -5.23 -0.87 -4.00
N LEU A 166 -4.68 -1.16 -5.17
CA LEU A 166 -3.57 -0.43 -5.78
C LEU A 166 -4.06 0.51 -6.88
N LEU A 167 -3.22 1.48 -7.25
CA LEU A 167 -3.47 2.31 -8.43
C LEU A 167 -3.61 1.43 -9.69
N GLU A 168 -2.79 0.39 -9.83
CA GLU A 168 -2.91 -0.58 -10.91
C GLU A 168 -4.30 -1.21 -10.99
N ASP A 169 -4.86 -1.68 -9.87
CA ASP A 169 -6.19 -2.31 -9.85
C ASP A 169 -7.27 -1.34 -10.33
N LEU A 170 -7.18 -0.08 -9.87
CA LEU A 170 -8.12 0.96 -10.23
C LEU A 170 -8.04 1.29 -11.73
N LEU A 171 -6.83 1.46 -12.25
CA LEU A 171 -6.63 1.76 -13.66
C LEU A 171 -7.01 0.59 -14.56
N ARG A 172 -6.78 -0.66 -14.12
CA ARG A 172 -7.24 -1.86 -14.82
C ARG A 172 -8.77 -1.92 -14.88
N PHE A 173 -9.44 -1.58 -13.77
CA PHE A 173 -10.91 -1.48 -13.75
C PHE A 173 -11.44 -0.40 -14.70
N ILE A 174 -10.86 0.81 -14.65
CA ILE A 174 -11.26 1.94 -15.50
C ILE A 174 -11.05 1.60 -16.97
N LYS A 175 -9.88 1.07 -17.34
CA LYS A 175 -9.58 0.71 -18.72
C LYS A 175 -10.51 -0.39 -19.27
N LYS A 176 -11.01 -1.28 -18.41
CA LYS A 176 -11.95 -2.34 -18.80
C LYS A 176 -13.40 -1.85 -18.94
N ASN A 177 -13.86 -1.00 -18.03
CA ASN A 177 -15.29 -0.70 -17.89
C ASN A 177 -15.65 0.78 -18.18
N GLY A 178 -14.66 1.64 -18.36
CA GLY A 178 -14.82 3.10 -18.40
C GLY A 178 -14.85 3.72 -17.00
N PHE A 179 -14.47 5.00 -16.89
CA PHE A 179 -14.41 5.69 -15.60
C PHE A 179 -15.79 5.80 -14.92
N ASP A 180 -16.84 6.10 -15.68
CA ASP A 180 -18.18 6.29 -15.16
C ASP A 180 -18.78 4.99 -14.58
N ALA A 181 -18.22 3.82 -14.89
CA ALA A 181 -18.60 2.55 -14.27
C ALA A 181 -18.26 2.51 -12.77
N LEU A 182 -17.32 3.33 -12.28
CA LEU A 182 -17.05 3.46 -10.85
C LEU A 182 -18.28 3.94 -10.07
N GLY A 183 -19.13 4.76 -10.69
CA GLY A 183 -20.35 5.31 -10.06
C GLY A 183 -21.48 4.29 -9.95
N LYS A 184 -21.30 3.11 -10.58
CA LYS A 184 -22.21 1.97 -10.49
C LYS A 184 -21.78 0.98 -9.41
N LEU A 185 -20.60 1.18 -8.79
CA LEU A 185 -20.12 0.31 -7.72
C LEU A 185 -20.91 0.55 -6.43
N PRO A 186 -21.15 -0.51 -5.63
CA PRO A 186 -21.95 -0.39 -4.42
C PRO A 186 -21.33 0.60 -3.43
N GLY A 187 -22.09 1.66 -3.12
CA GLY A 187 -21.68 2.70 -2.17
C GLY A 187 -20.78 3.79 -2.75
N ILE A 188 -20.50 3.79 -4.06
CA ILE A 188 -19.82 4.88 -4.77
C ILE A 188 -20.87 5.54 -5.67
N GLY A 189 -21.28 6.76 -5.33
CA GLY A 189 -22.19 7.55 -6.17
C GLY A 189 -21.44 8.49 -7.11
N MET A 190 -22.16 9.10 -8.06
CA MET A 190 -21.60 10.02 -9.06
C MET A 190 -20.78 11.16 -8.45
N LYS A 191 -21.24 11.75 -7.33
CA LYS A 191 -20.48 12.80 -6.61
C LYS A 191 -19.15 12.31 -6.06
N SER A 192 -19.09 11.05 -5.59
CA SER A 192 -17.86 10.43 -5.11
C SER A 192 -16.90 10.12 -6.27
N CYS A 193 -17.42 9.73 -7.43
CA CYS A 193 -16.63 9.57 -8.64
C CYS A 193 -16.02 10.88 -9.13
N GLU A 194 -16.78 11.97 -9.09
CA GLU A 194 -16.25 13.28 -9.45
C GLU A 194 -15.14 13.72 -8.49
N GLY A 195 -15.35 13.55 -7.18
CA GLY A 195 -14.29 13.80 -6.18
C GLY A 195 -13.05 12.96 -6.43
N LEU A 196 -13.21 11.67 -6.74
CA LEU A 196 -12.10 10.77 -7.08
C LEU A 196 -11.37 11.22 -8.35
N TYR A 197 -12.12 11.65 -9.38
CA TYR A 197 -11.55 12.16 -10.63
C TYR A 197 -10.67 13.38 -10.37
N GLN A 198 -11.15 14.35 -9.60
CA GLN A 198 -10.38 15.55 -9.25
C GLN A 198 -9.11 15.19 -8.47
N THR A 199 -9.18 14.26 -7.51
CA THR A 199 -8.00 13.78 -6.79
C THR A 199 -6.96 13.14 -7.73
N LEU A 200 -7.39 12.30 -8.66
CA LEU A 200 -6.50 11.65 -9.62
C LEU A 200 -5.91 12.64 -10.63
N ARG A 201 -6.68 13.66 -11.03
CA ARG A 201 -6.22 14.74 -11.92
C ARG A 201 -5.19 15.63 -11.22
N ASN A 202 -5.43 16.01 -9.97
CA ASN A 202 -4.51 16.83 -9.18
C ASN A 202 -3.17 16.13 -8.93
N LYS A 203 -3.16 14.79 -8.91
CA LYS A 203 -1.93 13.98 -8.79
C LYS A 203 -1.31 13.61 -10.15
N ASP A 204 -1.78 14.21 -11.25
CA ASP A 204 -1.32 13.99 -12.62
C ASP A 204 -1.35 12.50 -13.05
N ILE A 205 -2.35 11.77 -12.56
CA ILE A 205 -2.57 10.36 -12.93
C ILE A 205 -3.48 10.27 -14.16
N LEU A 206 -4.58 11.02 -14.15
CA LEU A 206 -5.55 11.07 -15.25
C LEU A 206 -5.51 12.44 -15.93
N LYS A 207 -5.36 12.45 -17.26
CA LYS A 207 -5.48 13.66 -18.09
C LYS A 207 -6.94 13.94 -18.46
N SER A 208 -7.69 12.88 -18.70
CA SER A 208 -9.14 12.87 -18.90
C SER A 208 -9.73 11.62 -18.27
N LYS A 209 -11.06 11.47 -18.27
CA LYS A 209 -11.73 10.25 -17.76
C LYS A 209 -11.26 8.97 -18.48
N ASP A 210 -10.85 9.08 -19.74
CA ASP A 210 -10.46 7.94 -20.57
C ASP A 210 -8.99 7.96 -20.98
N THR A 211 -8.22 8.97 -20.54
CA THR A 211 -6.82 9.15 -20.95
C THR A 211 -5.89 9.12 -19.73
N CYS A 212 -5.07 8.08 -19.67
CA CYS A 212 -4.01 7.89 -18.69
C CYS A 212 -2.76 7.37 -19.40
N ASP A 213 -1.60 7.99 -19.16
CA ASP A 213 -0.34 7.54 -19.78
C ASP A 213 0.04 6.12 -19.35
N LEU A 214 -0.34 5.73 -18.12
CA LEU A 214 -0.08 4.41 -17.55
C LEU A 214 -0.91 3.30 -18.20
N PHE A 215 -1.99 3.62 -18.94
CA PHE A 215 -2.78 2.60 -19.63
C PHE A 215 -1.99 1.80 -20.65
N ARG A 216 -0.89 2.34 -21.20
CA ARG A 216 -0.02 1.59 -22.12
C ARG A 216 0.64 0.37 -21.46
N TYR A 217 0.81 0.40 -20.13
CA TYR A 217 1.48 -0.65 -19.36
C TYR A 217 0.52 -1.64 -18.69
N ILE A 218 -0.81 -1.46 -18.85
CA ILE A 218 -1.84 -2.31 -18.23
C ILE A 218 -2.63 -3.04 -19.31
N PHE A 219 -2.67 -4.37 -19.27
CA PHE A 219 -3.39 -5.19 -20.25
C PHE A 219 -4.76 -5.64 -19.69
N ILE A 220 -5.80 -5.72 -20.54
CA ILE A 220 -7.20 -5.99 -20.13
C ILE A 220 -7.72 -7.33 -20.62
#